data_AF-A0A315B853-F1
#
_entry.id   AF-A0A315B853-F1
#
_cell.length_a   1.000
_cell.length_b   1.000
_cell.length_c   1.000
_cell.angle_alpha   90.00
_cell.angle_beta   90.00
_cell.angle_gamma   90.00
#
_symmetry.space_group_name_H-M   'P 1'
#
loop_
_entity.id
_entity.type
_entity.pdbx_description
1 polymer ?
#
loop_
_entity_poly.entity_id
_entity_poly.type
_entity_poly.pdbx_seq_one_letter_code
_entity_poly.pdbx_strand_id
1 'polypeptide(L)'
;MSSKPNSLIKWPAFLWCLKIFTYSATLTALLALATYAIMTALAEPVTINETIERATSAATSKVHRGAGYVGITWSIFLFNSLAALTASAGTALFVYFNRFLLKDITSRRQHHNYAKISIAMEKGLCPIYRVLEWPAERFFGFRPISTQTAENSVWNYTGYSRYHFQLLAAIVPFSVPLLVAAANGAILGMLFAFHLFNGAFSGYQLAGINGIVGGAVYNITFFISAILPHGIIEIPVILVSTSIGYVIADSNCRFVRDKNLFVSDNIEDLEADIATEERNTGTILFSPLFWKIYVLFVLLLLITAFIETQVTPSIITRALSIVEPFVSSLLNF
;
A
#
# COMPACT_ATOMS: atom_id res chain seq x y z
N MET A 1 -5.65 -16.45 -27.31
CA MET A 1 -5.07 -15.18 -27.82
C MET A 1 -4.85 -14.23 -26.65
N SER A 2 -3.60 -14.02 -26.24
CA SER A 2 -3.23 -13.04 -25.22
C SER A 2 -3.17 -11.67 -25.90
N SER A 3 -4.12 -10.78 -25.58
CA SER A 3 -4.02 -9.38 -25.98
C SER A 3 -2.94 -8.74 -25.11
N LYS A 4 -1.81 -8.39 -25.72
CA LYS A 4 -0.85 -7.49 -25.07
C LYS A 4 -1.64 -6.24 -24.62
N PRO A 5 -1.60 -5.84 -23.35
CA PRO A 5 -2.27 -4.62 -22.94
C PRO A 5 -1.63 -3.45 -23.71
N ASN A 6 -2.43 -2.76 -24.54
CA ASN A 6 -1.99 -1.59 -25.30
C ASN A 6 -1.52 -0.42 -24.39
N SER A 7 -1.87 -0.47 -23.10
CA SER A 7 -1.35 0.40 -22.05
C SER A 7 -1.34 -0.31 -20.69
N LEU A 8 -0.24 -0.19 -19.96
CA LEU A 8 -0.13 -0.62 -18.55
C LEU A 8 -0.69 0.41 -17.57
N ILE A 9 -0.79 1.67 -18.00
CA ILE A 9 -1.32 2.77 -17.19
C ILE A 9 -2.76 3.02 -17.65
N LYS A 10 -3.72 2.72 -16.78
CA LYS A 10 -5.14 2.93 -17.04
C LYS A 10 -5.67 4.01 -16.11
N TRP A 11 -6.35 5.00 -16.69
CA TRP A 11 -6.92 6.11 -15.91
C TRP A 11 -7.86 5.68 -14.78
N PRO A 12 -8.76 4.68 -14.96
CA PRO A 12 -9.59 4.19 -13.86
C PRO A 12 -8.78 3.57 -12.71
N ALA A 13 -7.69 2.87 -13.02
CA ALA A 13 -6.80 2.28 -12.01
C ALA A 13 -6.05 3.38 -11.23
N PHE A 14 -5.53 4.38 -11.93
CA PHE A 14 -4.88 5.53 -11.31
C PHE A 14 -5.85 6.29 -10.38
N LEU A 15 -7.07 6.57 -10.85
CA LEU A 15 -8.09 7.23 -10.03
C LEU A 15 -8.48 6.42 -8.79
N TRP A 16 -8.53 5.09 -8.90
CA TRP A 16 -8.79 4.22 -7.76
C TRP A 16 -7.67 4.31 -6.70
N CYS A 17 -6.40 4.25 -7.14
CA CYS A 17 -5.24 4.42 -6.26
C CYS A 17 -5.23 5.81 -5.61
N LEU A 18 -5.48 6.87 -6.38
CA LEU A 18 -5.56 8.23 -5.87
C LEU A 18 -6.68 8.39 -4.83
N LYS A 19 -7.86 7.81 -5.08
CA LYS A 19 -8.96 7.82 -4.11
C LYS A 19 -8.54 7.18 -2.79
N ILE A 20 -7.96 5.98 -2.81
CA ILE A 20 -7.53 5.29 -1.59
C ILE A 20 -6.45 6.07 -0.86
N PHE A 21 -5.48 6.60 -1.59
CA PHE A 21 -4.43 7.45 -1.04
C PHE A 21 -5.04 8.65 -0.31
N THR A 22 -5.90 9.42 -0.98
CA THR A 22 -6.53 10.62 -0.41
C THR A 22 -7.45 10.26 0.77
N TYR A 23 -8.26 9.21 0.66
CA TYR A 23 -9.13 8.78 1.75
C TYR A 23 -8.31 8.37 2.98
N SER A 24 -7.22 7.63 2.78
CA SER A 24 -6.36 7.21 3.87
C SER A 24 -5.63 8.39 4.50
N ALA A 25 -5.11 9.32 3.70
CA ALA A 25 -4.48 10.55 4.19
C ALA A 25 -5.46 11.40 5.03
N THR A 26 -6.67 11.65 4.52
CA THR A 26 -7.67 12.43 5.24
C THR A 26 -8.13 11.72 6.51
N LEU A 27 -8.43 10.42 6.44
CA LEU A 27 -8.90 9.65 7.60
C LEU A 27 -7.86 9.61 8.71
N THR A 28 -6.60 9.33 8.37
CA THR A 28 -5.51 9.28 9.36
C THR A 28 -5.17 10.64 9.91
N ALA A 29 -5.23 11.71 9.10
CA ALA A 29 -5.07 13.07 9.60
C ALA A 29 -6.16 13.43 10.62
N LEU A 30 -7.42 13.13 10.31
CA LEU A 30 -8.55 13.38 11.23
C LEU A 30 -8.45 12.54 12.50
N LEU A 31 -8.13 11.25 12.40
CA LEU A 31 -7.94 10.38 13.55
C LEU A 31 -6.78 10.85 14.42
N ALA A 32 -5.64 11.20 13.83
CA ALA A 32 -4.49 11.73 14.55
C ALA A 32 -4.85 13.04 15.28
N LEU A 33 -5.48 14.00 14.60
CA LEU A 33 -5.93 15.25 15.23
C LEU A 33 -6.95 15.01 16.37
N ALA A 34 -7.88 14.08 16.19
CA ALA A 34 -8.83 13.71 17.25
C ALA A 34 -8.12 13.07 18.45
N THR A 35 -7.17 12.16 18.21
CA THR A 35 -6.33 11.58 19.26
C THR A 35 -5.53 12.65 19.98
N TYR A 36 -4.93 13.59 19.25
CA TYR A 36 -4.22 14.74 19.81
C TYR A 36 -5.13 15.59 20.71
N ALA A 37 -6.32 15.95 20.25
CA ALA A 37 -7.27 16.74 21.03
C ALA A 37 -7.72 16.03 22.32
N ILE A 38 -8.10 14.74 22.22
CA ILE A 38 -8.54 13.92 23.36
C ILE A 38 -7.42 13.80 24.39
N MET A 39 -6.22 13.45 23.94
CA MET A 39 -5.10 13.23 24.85
C MET A 39 -4.58 14.53 25.44
N THR A 40 -4.65 15.67 24.76
CA THR A 40 -4.34 16.98 25.40
C THR A 40 -5.30 17.27 26.55
N ALA A 41 -6.54 16.75 26.49
CA ALA A 41 -7.51 16.88 27.57
C ALA A 41 -7.36 15.82 28.67
N LEU A 42 -6.76 14.66 28.37
CA LEU A 42 -6.68 13.50 29.29
C LEU A 42 -5.26 13.18 29.82
N ALA A 43 -4.21 13.68 29.17
CA ALA A 43 -2.80 13.34 29.39
C ALA A 43 -1.87 14.50 28.96
N GLU A 44 -0.57 14.35 29.21
CA GLU A 44 0.43 15.30 28.68
C GLU A 44 0.74 15.03 27.19
N PRO A 45 0.83 16.07 26.34
CA PRO A 45 1.08 15.97 24.88
C PRO A 45 2.32 15.15 24.50
N VAL A 46 3.29 15.04 25.41
CA VAL A 46 4.57 14.34 25.25
C VAL A 46 4.38 12.89 24.77
N THR A 47 3.37 12.19 25.30
CA THR A 47 3.14 10.75 25.03
C THR A 47 2.79 10.47 23.56
N ILE A 48 2.11 11.41 22.89
CA ILE A 48 1.71 11.26 21.48
C ILE A 48 2.85 11.62 20.53
N ASN A 49 3.60 12.67 20.86
CA ASN A 49 4.79 13.03 20.09
C ASN A 49 5.77 11.87 20.06
N GLU A 50 6.02 11.22 21.20
CA GLU A 50 6.83 9.99 21.22
C GLU A 50 6.24 8.86 20.37
N THR A 51 4.91 8.67 20.38
CA THR A 51 4.27 7.59 19.61
C THR A 51 4.35 7.83 18.11
N ILE A 52 4.15 9.07 17.66
CA ILE A 52 4.24 9.44 16.25
C ILE A 52 5.69 9.54 15.80
N GLU A 53 6.59 10.06 16.63
CA GLU A 53 8.03 10.01 16.37
C GLU A 53 8.50 8.56 16.25
N ARG A 54 8.03 7.64 17.11
CA ARG A 54 8.31 6.21 16.98
C ARG A 54 7.71 5.59 15.72
N ALA A 55 6.46 5.92 15.35
CA ALA A 55 5.83 5.40 14.14
C ALA A 55 6.52 5.93 12.86
N THR A 56 6.86 7.21 12.85
CA THR A 56 7.56 7.90 11.77
C THR A 56 9.01 7.44 11.67
N SER A 57 9.69 7.32 12.80
CA SER A 57 11.04 6.75 12.91
C SER A 57 11.03 5.29 12.46
N ALA A 58 10.04 4.48 12.85
CA ALA A 58 9.92 3.10 12.36
C ALA A 58 9.76 3.05 10.83
N ALA A 59 8.91 3.92 10.26
CA ALA A 59 8.69 4.02 8.82
C ALA A 59 9.94 4.49 8.04
N THR A 60 10.73 5.39 8.61
CA THR A 60 11.95 5.97 8.00
C THR A 60 13.25 5.26 8.42
N SER A 61 13.19 4.37 9.41
CA SER A 61 14.35 3.70 10.01
C SER A 61 15.14 2.90 9.00
N LYS A 62 14.49 2.37 7.96
CA LYS A 62 15.15 1.66 6.86
C LYS A 62 16.06 2.59 6.08
N VAL A 63 15.60 3.80 5.79
CA VAL A 63 16.35 4.82 5.04
C VAL A 63 17.50 5.33 5.89
N HIS A 64 17.28 5.62 7.17
CA HIS A 64 18.35 6.08 8.07
C HIS A 64 19.40 4.99 8.33
N ARG A 65 19.00 3.73 8.53
CA ARG A 65 19.96 2.62 8.66
C ARG A 65 20.76 2.41 7.37
N GLY A 66 20.11 2.45 6.20
CA GLY A 66 20.81 2.36 4.91
C GLY A 66 21.77 3.52 4.66
N ALA A 67 21.42 4.73 5.12
CA ALA A 67 22.25 5.92 4.97
C ALA A 67 23.61 5.78 5.66
N GLY A 68 23.69 4.99 6.73
CA GLY A 68 24.96 4.66 7.40
C GLY A 68 25.95 3.89 6.54
N TYR A 69 25.50 3.26 5.44
CA TYR A 69 26.35 2.46 4.55
C TYR A 69 26.60 3.12 3.18
N VAL A 70 25.57 3.77 2.62
CA VAL A 70 25.63 4.29 1.23
C VAL A 70 25.41 5.81 1.14
N GLY A 71 25.19 6.50 2.26
CA GLY A 71 24.80 7.90 2.29
C GLY A 71 23.30 8.12 2.12
N ILE A 72 22.80 9.27 2.59
CA ILE A 72 21.35 9.55 2.69
C ILE A 72 20.65 9.58 1.32
N THR A 73 21.24 10.23 0.31
CA THR A 73 20.68 10.33 -1.05
C THR A 73 20.52 8.96 -1.70
N TRP A 74 21.56 8.11 -1.63
CA TRP A 74 21.51 6.76 -2.19
C TRP A 74 20.53 5.86 -1.43
N SER A 75 20.43 6.02 -0.11
CA SER A 75 19.48 5.27 0.69
C SER A 75 18.03 5.59 0.30
N ILE A 76 17.68 6.88 0.22
CA ILE A 76 16.35 7.32 -0.24
C ILE A 76 16.06 6.75 -1.63
N PHE A 77 16.98 6.93 -2.57
CA PHE A 77 16.85 6.44 -3.94
C PHE A 77 16.58 4.93 -4.02
N LEU A 78 17.39 4.11 -3.32
CA LEU A 78 17.28 2.66 -3.37
C LEU A 78 15.96 2.17 -2.77
N PHE A 79 15.56 2.69 -1.60
CA PHE A 79 14.32 2.27 -0.95
C PHE A 79 13.08 2.72 -1.71
N ASN A 80 13.09 3.91 -2.31
CA ASN A 80 11.98 4.38 -3.13
C ASN A 80 11.88 3.58 -4.45
N SER A 81 13.01 3.24 -5.06
CA SER A 81 13.04 2.40 -6.27
C SER A 81 12.53 0.98 -5.99
N LEU A 82 12.87 0.42 -4.83
CA LEU A 82 12.36 -0.87 -4.37
C LEU A 82 10.86 -0.79 -4.04
N ALA A 83 10.41 0.31 -3.44
CA ALA A 83 9.00 0.53 -3.16
C ALA A 83 8.18 0.62 -4.46
N ALA A 84 8.66 1.35 -5.47
CA ALA A 84 8.01 1.41 -6.79
C ALA A 84 7.98 0.05 -7.50
N LEU A 85 9.03 -0.77 -7.38
CA LEU A 85 9.03 -2.13 -7.90
C LEU A 85 8.01 -3.00 -7.16
N THR A 86 7.98 -2.91 -5.83
CA THR A 86 7.04 -3.66 -5.00
C THR A 86 5.59 -3.25 -5.31
N ALA A 87 5.32 -1.97 -5.50
CA ALA A 87 4.00 -1.45 -5.85
C ALA A 87 3.52 -1.94 -7.22
N SER A 88 4.43 -2.05 -8.19
CA SER A 88 4.10 -2.39 -9.58
C SER A 88 4.14 -3.90 -9.87
N ALA A 89 5.07 -4.65 -9.27
CA ALA A 89 5.26 -6.08 -9.50
C ALA A 89 4.87 -6.97 -8.32
N GLY A 90 4.75 -6.44 -7.10
CA GLY A 90 4.49 -7.23 -5.89
C GLY A 90 3.18 -8.00 -5.93
N THR A 91 2.17 -7.49 -6.64
CA THR A 91 0.91 -8.20 -6.94
C THR A 91 1.16 -9.59 -7.52
N ALA A 92 2.17 -9.75 -8.38
CA ALA A 92 2.46 -11.02 -9.02
C ALA A 92 2.98 -12.09 -8.05
N LEU A 93 3.62 -11.70 -6.95
CA LEU A 93 4.06 -12.65 -5.92
C LEU A 93 2.88 -13.41 -5.32
N PHE A 94 1.72 -12.74 -5.17
CA PHE A 94 0.50 -13.38 -4.69
C PHE A 94 -0.12 -14.34 -5.70
N VAL A 95 0.07 -14.09 -7.00
CA VAL A 95 -0.31 -15.04 -8.05
C VAL A 95 0.55 -16.31 -7.95
N TYR A 96 1.86 -16.15 -7.81
CA TYR A 96 2.78 -17.29 -7.61
C TYR A 96 2.55 -18.03 -6.28
N PHE A 97 1.86 -17.41 -5.33
CA PHE A 97 1.54 -18.03 -4.04
C PHE A 97 0.56 -19.21 -4.18
N ASN A 98 -0.32 -19.20 -5.21
CA ASN A 98 -1.28 -20.26 -5.47
C ASN A 98 -0.60 -21.63 -5.64
N ARG A 99 0.60 -21.65 -6.23
CA ARG A 99 1.43 -22.87 -6.37
C ARG A 99 1.81 -23.47 -5.02
N PHE A 100 2.14 -22.64 -4.03
CA PHE A 100 2.48 -23.12 -2.69
C PHE A 100 1.24 -23.65 -1.98
N LEU A 101 0.10 -22.98 -2.12
CA LEU A 101 -1.18 -23.47 -1.58
C LEU A 101 -1.54 -24.84 -2.15
N LEU A 102 -1.44 -25.05 -3.47
CA LEU A 102 -1.75 -26.34 -4.08
C LEU A 102 -0.78 -27.46 -3.65
N LYS A 103 0.51 -27.14 -3.56
CA LYS A 103 1.51 -28.09 -3.02
C LYS A 103 1.20 -28.48 -1.58
N ASP A 104 0.77 -27.52 -0.77
CA ASP A 104 0.37 -27.78 0.61
C ASP A 104 -0.85 -28.71 0.68
N ILE A 105 -1.88 -28.47 -0.13
CA ILE A 105 -3.05 -29.36 -0.24
C ILE A 105 -2.61 -30.79 -0.62
N THR A 106 -1.68 -30.91 -1.55
CA THR A 106 -1.12 -32.20 -1.97
C THR A 106 -0.39 -32.91 -0.82
N SER A 107 0.38 -32.17 -0.02
CA SER A 107 1.07 -32.69 1.17
C SER A 107 0.10 -33.18 2.26
N ARG A 108 -1.03 -32.50 2.45
CA ARG A 108 -2.07 -32.89 3.42
C ARG A 108 -2.69 -34.24 3.11
N ARG A 109 -2.78 -34.62 1.83
CA ARG A 109 -3.25 -35.95 1.41
C ARG A 109 -2.36 -37.07 1.97
N GLN A 110 -1.08 -36.79 2.18
CA GLN A 110 -0.09 -37.75 2.67
C GLN A 110 0.07 -37.72 4.21
N HIS A 111 -0.27 -36.61 4.87
CA HIS A 111 -0.01 -36.37 6.29
C HIS A 111 -1.28 -36.08 7.09
N HIS A 112 -1.93 -37.12 7.61
CA HIS A 112 -3.27 -37.01 8.22
C HIS A 112 -3.34 -36.11 9.48
N ASN A 113 -2.34 -36.17 10.37
CA ASN A 113 -2.32 -35.35 11.59
C ASN A 113 -2.14 -33.86 11.26
N TYR A 114 -1.25 -33.55 10.33
CA TYR A 114 -1.06 -32.19 9.82
C TYR A 114 -2.33 -31.67 9.15
N ALA A 115 -2.97 -32.48 8.30
CA ALA A 115 -4.20 -32.12 7.62
C ALA A 115 -5.32 -31.73 8.58
N LYS A 116 -5.54 -32.50 9.66
CA LYS A 116 -6.56 -32.19 10.68
C LYS A 116 -6.35 -30.81 11.30
N ILE A 117 -5.13 -30.51 11.74
CA ILE A 117 -4.81 -29.23 12.41
C ILE A 117 -4.97 -28.08 11.41
N SER A 118 -4.42 -28.22 10.20
CA SER A 118 -4.46 -27.18 9.18
C SER A 118 -5.90 -26.86 8.76
N ILE A 119 -6.73 -27.89 8.52
CA ILE A 119 -8.15 -27.72 8.17
C ILE A 119 -8.91 -27.04 9.31
N ALA A 120 -8.62 -27.37 10.57
CA ALA A 120 -9.26 -26.73 11.72
C ALA A 120 -8.92 -25.23 11.80
N MET A 121 -7.64 -24.87 11.58
CA MET A 121 -7.22 -23.48 11.51
C MET A 121 -7.91 -22.73 10.37
N GLU A 122 -7.95 -23.32 9.17
CA GLU A 122 -8.62 -22.71 8.01
C GLU A 122 -10.12 -22.52 8.23
N LYS A 123 -10.80 -23.47 8.89
CA LYS A 123 -12.22 -23.30 9.27
C LYS A 123 -12.42 -22.15 10.25
N GLY A 124 -11.45 -21.90 11.14
CA GLY A 124 -11.43 -20.72 12.01
C GLY A 124 -11.39 -19.41 11.22
N LEU A 125 -10.80 -19.41 10.02
CA LEU A 125 -10.73 -18.24 9.12
C LEU A 125 -11.96 -18.09 8.21
N CYS A 126 -12.94 -19.00 8.29
CA CYS A 126 -14.17 -18.96 7.47
C CYS A 126 -14.91 -17.61 7.47
N PRO A 127 -15.04 -16.89 8.61
CA PRO A 127 -15.64 -15.56 8.60
C PRO A 127 -14.94 -14.57 7.66
N ILE A 128 -13.62 -14.65 7.55
CA ILE A 128 -12.83 -13.78 6.67
C ILE A 128 -13.13 -14.11 5.20
N TYR A 129 -13.22 -15.39 4.84
CA TYR A 129 -13.54 -15.79 3.47
C TYR A 129 -14.94 -15.34 3.05
N ARG A 130 -15.92 -15.37 3.95
CA ARG A 130 -17.27 -14.84 3.69
C ARG A 130 -17.29 -13.34 3.46
N VAL A 131 -16.43 -12.59 4.15
CA VAL A 131 -16.28 -11.15 3.90
C VAL A 131 -15.78 -10.87 2.48
N LEU A 132 -15.03 -11.79 1.87
CA LEU A 132 -14.56 -11.67 0.48
C LEU A 132 -15.65 -11.98 -0.55
N GLU A 133 -16.69 -12.74 -0.21
CA GLU A 133 -17.79 -13.09 -1.13
C GLU A 133 -18.55 -11.84 -1.58
N TRP A 134 -18.92 -10.97 -0.64
CA TRP A 134 -19.67 -9.75 -0.95
C TRP A 134 -19.00 -8.85 -1.99
N PRO A 135 -17.72 -8.44 -1.84
CA PRO A 135 -17.06 -7.62 -2.84
C PRO A 135 -16.79 -8.41 -4.14
N ALA A 136 -16.53 -9.72 -4.06
CA ALA A 136 -16.35 -10.58 -5.24
C ALA A 136 -17.58 -10.56 -6.15
N GLU A 137 -18.76 -10.78 -5.57
CA GLU A 137 -20.01 -10.84 -6.29
C GLU A 137 -20.44 -9.45 -6.77
N ARG A 138 -20.34 -8.45 -5.88
CA ARG A 138 -20.84 -7.10 -6.15
C ARG A 138 -20.00 -6.33 -7.16
N PHE A 139 -18.68 -6.41 -7.08
CA PHE A 139 -17.78 -5.58 -7.89
C PHE A 139 -17.04 -6.36 -8.98
N PHE A 140 -16.83 -7.66 -8.78
CA PHE A 140 -16.07 -8.48 -9.73
C PHE A 140 -16.95 -9.49 -10.49
N GLY A 141 -18.22 -9.66 -10.11
CA GLY A 141 -19.18 -10.49 -10.82
C GLY A 141 -18.92 -11.99 -10.69
N PHE A 142 -18.25 -12.43 -9.62
CA PHE A 142 -18.17 -13.85 -9.29
C PHE A 142 -19.56 -14.39 -8.95
N ARG A 143 -19.76 -15.68 -9.19
CA ARG A 143 -21.00 -16.39 -8.84
C ARG A 143 -20.65 -17.56 -7.93
N PRO A 144 -21.44 -17.81 -6.87
CA PRO A 144 -21.26 -18.98 -6.02
C PRO A 144 -21.17 -20.26 -6.83
N ILE A 145 -20.14 -21.07 -6.56
CA ILE A 145 -19.99 -22.41 -7.12
C ILE A 145 -20.54 -23.41 -6.12
N SER A 146 -21.15 -24.50 -6.61
CA SER A 146 -21.61 -25.60 -5.76
C SER A 146 -20.50 -26.05 -4.80
N THR A 147 -20.86 -26.11 -3.52
CA THR A 147 -20.03 -26.62 -2.42
C THR A 147 -20.01 -28.15 -2.36
N GLN A 148 -20.82 -28.83 -3.16
CA GLN A 148 -20.77 -30.28 -3.29
C GLN A 148 -19.48 -30.67 -4.02
N THR A 149 -18.69 -31.51 -3.36
CA THR A 149 -17.43 -32.06 -3.84
C THR A 149 -17.62 -33.53 -4.19
N ALA A 150 -16.92 -34.00 -5.22
CA ALA A 150 -16.83 -35.43 -5.49
C ALA A 150 -16.13 -36.15 -4.31
N GLU A 151 -16.37 -37.44 -4.15
CA GLU A 151 -15.81 -38.25 -3.05
C GLU A 151 -14.27 -38.19 -3.00
N ASN A 152 -13.62 -38.13 -4.16
CA ASN A 152 -12.16 -38.03 -4.30
C ASN A 152 -11.65 -36.61 -4.57
N SER A 153 -12.45 -35.59 -4.28
CA SER A 153 -12.09 -34.20 -4.53
C SER A 153 -10.92 -33.73 -3.66
N VAL A 154 -10.01 -32.96 -4.28
CA VAL A 154 -8.91 -32.26 -3.60
C VAL A 154 -9.40 -31.32 -2.49
N TRP A 155 -10.60 -30.76 -2.65
CA TRP A 155 -11.21 -29.82 -1.69
C TRP A 155 -11.68 -30.48 -0.40
N ASN A 156 -11.70 -31.83 -0.33
CA ASN A 156 -11.98 -32.55 0.91
C ASN A 156 -10.81 -32.43 1.92
N TYR A 157 -9.64 -31.93 1.49
CA TYR A 157 -8.45 -31.71 2.31
C TYR A 157 -8.23 -30.24 2.70
N THR A 158 -9.24 -29.38 2.53
CA THR A 158 -9.20 -27.95 2.86
C THR A 158 -10.32 -27.55 3.83
N GLY A 159 -10.08 -26.50 4.63
CA GLY A 159 -11.09 -25.89 5.50
C GLY A 159 -12.02 -24.90 4.78
N TYR A 160 -11.75 -24.64 3.50
CA TYR A 160 -12.51 -23.78 2.62
C TYR A 160 -12.95 -24.54 1.35
N SER A 161 -13.96 -24.03 0.65
CA SER A 161 -14.43 -24.63 -0.61
C SER A 161 -13.63 -24.13 -1.82
N ARG A 162 -13.74 -24.82 -2.96
CA ARG A 162 -13.20 -24.38 -4.25
C ARG A 162 -13.58 -22.95 -4.63
N TYR A 163 -14.79 -22.52 -4.29
CA TYR A 163 -15.24 -21.14 -4.52
C TYR A 163 -14.36 -20.16 -3.76
N HIS A 164 -14.12 -20.40 -2.47
CA HIS A 164 -13.26 -19.52 -1.67
C HIS A 164 -11.81 -19.50 -2.17
N PHE A 165 -11.28 -20.64 -2.66
CA PHE A 165 -9.96 -20.66 -3.28
C PHE A 165 -9.92 -19.79 -4.54
N GLN A 166 -10.92 -19.92 -5.42
CA GLN A 166 -11.05 -19.08 -6.61
C GLN A 166 -11.12 -17.60 -6.25
N LEU A 167 -11.88 -17.24 -5.19
CA LEU A 167 -11.96 -15.87 -4.69
C LEU A 167 -10.62 -15.39 -4.15
N LEU A 168 -9.90 -16.21 -3.38
CA LEU A 168 -8.57 -15.87 -2.87
C LEU A 168 -7.59 -15.59 -4.01
N ALA A 169 -7.50 -16.50 -4.99
CA ALA A 169 -6.64 -16.35 -6.15
C ALA A 169 -6.96 -15.07 -6.95
N ALA A 170 -8.24 -14.71 -7.06
CA ALA A 170 -8.68 -13.52 -7.79
C ALA A 170 -8.49 -12.20 -7.02
N ILE A 171 -8.76 -12.20 -5.70
CA ILE A 171 -8.90 -10.96 -4.91
C ILE A 171 -7.64 -10.62 -4.13
N VAL A 172 -6.94 -11.62 -3.57
CA VAL A 172 -5.73 -11.38 -2.77
C VAL A 172 -4.68 -10.55 -3.52
N PRO A 173 -4.48 -10.68 -4.84
CA PRO A 173 -3.57 -9.80 -5.58
C PRO A 173 -3.89 -8.29 -5.44
N PHE A 174 -5.15 -7.89 -5.22
CA PHE A 174 -5.51 -6.49 -4.95
C PHE A 174 -5.03 -5.96 -3.59
N SER A 175 -4.61 -6.82 -2.67
CA SER A 175 -4.08 -6.41 -1.38
C SER A 175 -2.84 -5.53 -1.50
N VAL A 176 -1.94 -5.81 -2.46
CA VAL A 176 -0.73 -5.02 -2.68
C VAL A 176 -1.06 -3.58 -3.06
N PRO A 177 -1.80 -3.31 -4.16
CA PRO A 177 -2.09 -1.93 -4.52
C PRO A 177 -2.95 -1.21 -3.48
N LEU A 178 -3.84 -1.92 -2.78
CA LEU A 178 -4.61 -1.37 -1.66
C LEU A 178 -3.69 -0.92 -0.52
N LEU A 179 -2.84 -1.83 -0.02
CA LEU A 179 -1.97 -1.57 1.12
C LEU A 179 -0.92 -0.51 0.81
N VAL A 180 -0.35 -0.52 -0.40
CA VAL A 180 0.64 0.50 -0.80
C VAL A 180 -0.02 1.88 -0.89
N ALA A 181 -1.16 2.03 -1.56
CA ALA A 181 -1.85 3.32 -1.63
C ALA A 181 -2.30 3.80 -0.25
N ALA A 182 -2.88 2.92 0.56
CA ALA A 182 -3.34 3.24 1.91
C ALA A 182 -2.19 3.60 2.84
N ALA A 183 -1.10 2.81 2.90
CA ALA A 183 0.02 3.07 3.78
C ALA A 183 0.72 4.39 3.47
N ASN A 184 0.93 4.71 2.18
CA ASN A 184 1.54 5.99 1.79
C ASN A 184 0.62 7.18 2.11
N GLY A 185 -0.69 7.04 1.86
CA GLY A 185 -1.67 8.05 2.26
C GLY A 185 -1.69 8.26 3.77
N ALA A 186 -1.75 7.16 4.54
CA ALA A 186 -1.73 7.16 6.00
C ALA A 186 -0.51 7.89 6.58
N ILE A 187 0.69 7.61 6.07
CA ILE A 187 1.92 8.27 6.52
C ILE A 187 1.85 9.77 6.26
N LEU A 188 1.42 10.19 5.06
CA LEU A 188 1.27 11.61 4.74
C LEU A 188 0.26 12.31 5.67
N GLY A 189 -0.89 11.66 5.93
CA GLY A 189 -1.92 12.18 6.82
C GLY A 189 -1.46 12.32 8.26
N MET A 190 -0.75 11.31 8.80
CA MET A 190 -0.16 11.35 10.13
C MET A 190 0.89 12.45 10.27
N LEU A 191 1.79 12.60 9.27
CA LEU A 191 2.80 13.66 9.28
C LEU A 191 2.18 15.05 9.22
N PHE A 192 1.16 15.24 8.37
CA PHE A 192 0.42 16.50 8.31
C PHE A 192 -0.20 16.86 9.67
N ALA A 193 -0.89 15.90 10.30
CA ALA A 193 -1.50 16.11 11.61
C ALA A 193 -0.46 16.41 12.70
N PHE A 194 0.68 15.71 12.69
CA PHE A 194 1.80 15.95 13.61
C PHE A 194 2.30 17.40 13.52
N HIS A 195 2.60 17.88 12.30
CA HIS A 195 3.09 19.25 12.12
C HIS A 195 2.03 20.30 12.46
N LEU A 196 0.79 20.10 12.05
CA LEU A 196 -0.30 21.02 12.35
C LEU A 196 -0.51 21.15 13.87
N PHE A 197 -0.61 20.02 14.57
CA PHE A 197 -0.85 20.02 16.01
C PHE A 197 0.34 20.58 16.79
N ASN A 198 1.57 20.10 16.52
CA ASN A 198 2.74 20.60 17.23
C ASN A 198 3.00 22.08 16.97
N GLY A 199 2.74 22.55 15.75
CA GLY A 199 2.79 23.98 15.45
C GLY A 199 1.80 24.78 16.27
N ALA A 200 0.53 24.36 16.28
CA ALA A 200 -0.51 25.00 17.09
C ALA A 200 -0.15 25.01 18.58
N PHE A 201 0.37 23.89 19.10
CA PHE A 201 0.73 23.73 20.50
C PHE A 201 1.94 24.58 20.91
N SER A 202 3.03 24.55 20.13
CA SER A 202 4.19 25.42 20.38
C SER A 202 3.82 26.90 20.28
N GLY A 203 2.97 27.26 19.32
CA GLY A 203 2.42 28.61 19.21
C GLY A 203 1.65 29.02 20.47
N TYR A 204 0.80 28.13 20.99
CA TYR A 204 0.07 28.35 22.23
C TYR A 204 1.00 28.54 23.44
N GLN A 205 2.06 27.73 23.55
CA GLN A 205 3.04 27.88 24.64
C GLN A 205 3.78 29.22 24.59
N LEU A 206 3.99 29.78 23.41
CA LEU A 206 4.74 31.02 23.21
C LEU A 206 3.88 32.29 23.41
N ALA A 207 2.63 32.30 22.94
CA ALA A 207 1.79 33.51 22.96
C ALA A 207 0.30 33.25 23.29
N GLY A 208 0.00 32.15 23.98
CA GLY A 208 -1.37 31.78 24.34
C GLY A 208 -2.27 31.56 23.11
N ILE A 209 -3.56 31.87 23.23
CA ILE A 209 -4.55 31.63 22.15
C ILE A 209 -4.13 32.32 20.84
N ASN A 210 -3.54 33.52 20.92
CA ASN A 210 -3.09 34.31 19.76
C ASN A 210 -1.97 33.59 18.98
N GLY A 211 -1.14 32.80 19.67
CA GLY A 211 -0.03 32.08 19.07
C GLY A 211 -0.41 30.81 18.31
N ILE A 212 -1.62 30.27 18.51
CA ILE A 212 -2.08 29.01 17.87
C ILE A 212 -2.00 29.12 16.34
N VAL A 213 -2.56 30.18 15.79
CA VAL A 213 -2.63 30.38 14.33
C VAL A 213 -1.23 30.58 13.75
N GLY A 214 -0.40 31.41 14.41
CA GLY A 214 0.98 31.66 13.97
C GLY A 214 1.82 30.39 13.96
N GLY A 215 1.76 29.59 15.03
CA GLY A 215 2.51 28.33 15.14
C GLY A 215 2.04 27.26 14.15
N ALA A 216 0.72 27.16 13.90
CA ALA A 216 0.16 26.27 12.89
C ALA A 216 0.60 26.65 11.48
N VAL A 217 0.51 27.94 11.11
CA VAL A 217 0.94 28.44 9.79
C VAL A 217 2.43 28.18 9.56
N TYR A 218 3.27 28.42 10.57
CA TYR A 218 4.70 28.16 10.50
C TYR A 218 5.00 26.68 10.19
N ASN A 219 4.39 25.75 10.94
CA ASN A 219 4.65 24.32 10.77
C ASN A 219 4.01 23.72 9.51
N ILE A 220 2.83 24.20 9.09
CA ILE A 220 2.27 23.82 7.79
C ILE A 220 3.20 24.29 6.66
N THR A 221 3.75 25.50 6.76
CA THR A 221 4.71 26.02 5.77
C THR A 221 5.96 25.14 5.73
N PHE A 222 6.50 24.76 6.90
CA PHE A 222 7.60 23.81 6.99
C PHE A 222 7.26 22.49 6.31
N PHE A 223 6.12 21.87 6.66
CA PHE A 223 5.68 20.58 6.13
C PHE A 223 5.53 20.62 4.60
N ILE A 224 4.85 21.63 4.05
CA ILE A 224 4.67 21.79 2.61
C ILE A 224 6.02 21.98 1.93
N SER A 225 6.90 22.82 2.49
CA SER A 225 8.21 23.12 1.90
C SER A 225 9.18 21.94 1.99
N ALA A 226 9.02 21.09 3.01
CA ALA A 226 9.79 19.87 3.15
C ALA A 226 9.34 18.82 2.13
N ILE A 227 8.03 18.67 1.88
CA ILE A 227 7.47 17.58 1.06
C ILE A 227 7.33 17.95 -0.41
N LEU A 228 6.80 19.14 -0.73
CA LEU A 228 6.43 19.52 -2.10
C LEU A 228 7.59 19.38 -3.11
N PRO A 229 8.85 19.78 -2.80
CA PRO A 229 9.93 19.77 -3.79
C PRO A 229 10.18 18.40 -4.41
N HIS A 230 10.19 17.35 -3.58
CA HIS A 230 10.45 15.98 -4.02
C HIS A 230 9.14 15.21 -4.24
N GLY A 231 8.11 15.50 -3.44
CA GLY A 231 6.78 14.87 -3.48
C GLY A 231 5.98 15.10 -4.76
N ILE A 232 6.22 16.21 -5.49
CA ILE A 232 5.59 16.45 -6.79
C ILE A 232 5.98 15.42 -7.85
N ILE A 233 7.12 14.74 -7.66
CA ILE A 233 7.59 13.65 -8.51
C ILE A 233 7.30 12.30 -7.85
N GLU A 234 7.64 12.17 -6.56
CA GLU A 234 7.56 10.89 -5.85
C GLU A 234 6.13 10.35 -5.75
N ILE A 235 5.17 11.20 -5.36
CA ILE A 235 3.78 10.77 -5.15
C ILE A 235 3.17 10.27 -6.48
N PRO A 236 3.30 10.98 -7.61
CA PRO A 236 2.89 10.42 -8.91
C PRO A 236 3.58 9.10 -9.26
N VAL A 237 4.89 8.96 -9.03
CA VAL A 237 5.60 7.69 -9.33
C VAL A 237 5.02 6.54 -8.50
N ILE A 238 4.77 6.74 -7.20
CA ILE A 238 4.15 5.74 -6.33
C ILE A 238 2.73 5.42 -6.79
N LEU A 239 1.91 6.42 -7.12
CA LEU A 239 0.53 6.19 -7.56
C LEU A 239 0.47 5.47 -8.92
N VAL A 240 1.33 5.84 -9.87
CA VAL A 240 1.37 5.18 -11.17
C VAL A 240 1.91 3.75 -11.03
N SER A 241 2.98 3.52 -10.25
CA SER A 241 3.48 2.16 -9.99
C SER A 241 2.43 1.29 -9.32
N THR A 242 1.72 1.81 -8.32
CA THR A 242 0.59 1.13 -7.66
C THR A 242 -0.55 0.84 -8.64
N SER A 243 -0.83 1.76 -9.57
CA SER A 243 -1.86 1.55 -10.60
C SER A 243 -1.51 0.41 -11.57
N ILE A 244 -0.21 0.19 -11.86
CA ILE A 244 0.25 -0.97 -12.63
C ILE A 244 -0.01 -2.25 -11.86
N GLY A 245 0.30 -2.27 -10.55
CA GLY A 245 -0.03 -3.40 -9.67
C GLY A 245 -1.53 -3.70 -9.63
N TYR A 246 -2.38 -2.68 -9.64
CA TYR A 246 -3.84 -2.81 -9.78
C TYR A 246 -4.22 -3.42 -11.14
N VAL A 247 -3.62 -2.97 -12.24
CA VAL A 247 -3.92 -3.52 -13.57
C VAL A 247 -3.54 -4.99 -13.67
N ILE A 248 -2.44 -5.41 -13.05
CA ILE A 248 -2.07 -6.82 -12.95
C ILE A 248 -3.13 -7.60 -12.15
N ALA A 249 -3.56 -7.07 -11.00
CA ALA A 249 -4.58 -7.71 -10.17
C ALA A 249 -5.92 -7.83 -10.90
N ASP A 250 -6.39 -6.77 -11.55
CA ASP A 250 -7.63 -6.76 -12.35
C ASP A 250 -7.54 -7.70 -13.55
N SER A 251 -6.39 -7.71 -14.24
CA SER A 251 -6.18 -8.65 -15.33
C SER A 251 -6.23 -10.10 -14.84
N ASN A 252 -5.65 -10.39 -13.68
CA ASN A 252 -5.65 -11.73 -13.10
C ASN A 252 -7.05 -12.16 -12.64
N CYS A 253 -7.73 -11.28 -11.90
CA CYS A 253 -9.09 -11.49 -11.42
C CYS A 253 -10.06 -11.79 -12.56
N ARG A 254 -10.03 -11.00 -13.64
CA ARG A 254 -10.83 -11.27 -14.85
C ARG A 254 -10.44 -12.58 -15.51
N PHE A 255 -9.16 -12.89 -15.57
CA PHE A 255 -8.68 -14.13 -16.19
C PHE A 255 -9.19 -15.35 -15.44
N VAL A 256 -9.08 -15.36 -14.10
CA VAL A 256 -9.62 -16.42 -13.22
C VAL A 256 -11.12 -16.57 -13.41
N ARG A 257 -11.87 -15.47 -13.43
CA ARG A 257 -13.33 -15.48 -13.62
C ARG A 257 -13.74 -15.97 -15.01
N ASP A 258 -13.21 -15.34 -16.07
CA ASP A 258 -13.66 -15.54 -17.45
C ASP A 258 -13.24 -16.92 -18.00
N LYS A 259 -12.15 -17.48 -17.46
CA LYS A 259 -11.71 -18.85 -17.76
C LYS A 259 -12.21 -19.89 -16.76
N ASN A 260 -12.90 -19.46 -15.71
CA ASN A 260 -13.39 -20.31 -14.65
C ASN A 260 -12.30 -21.21 -14.07
N LEU A 261 -11.13 -20.61 -13.78
CA LEU A 261 -9.99 -21.31 -13.21
C LEU A 261 -10.29 -21.76 -11.77
N PHE A 262 -9.61 -22.82 -11.33
CA PHE A 262 -9.65 -23.36 -9.96
C PHE A 262 -10.99 -23.99 -9.56
N VAL A 263 -11.73 -24.55 -10.52
CA VAL A 263 -13.02 -25.19 -10.27
C VAL A 263 -12.95 -26.73 -10.29
N SER A 264 -11.89 -27.29 -10.89
CA SER A 264 -11.69 -28.74 -10.96
C SER A 264 -11.53 -29.38 -9.58
N ASP A 265 -11.91 -30.64 -9.48
CA ASP A 265 -11.73 -31.49 -8.31
C ASP A 265 -10.38 -32.25 -8.34
N ASN A 266 -9.61 -32.15 -9.45
CA ASN A 266 -8.36 -32.88 -9.68
C ASN A 266 -7.12 -31.99 -9.56
N ILE A 267 -6.00 -32.53 -9.06
CA ILE A 267 -4.75 -31.77 -8.88
C ILE A 267 -4.14 -31.37 -10.23
N GLU A 268 -4.12 -32.27 -11.23
CA GLU A 268 -3.47 -32.00 -12.51
C GLU A 268 -4.10 -30.80 -13.25
N ASP A 269 -5.43 -30.69 -13.18
CA ASP A 269 -6.16 -29.56 -13.77
C ASP A 269 -5.85 -28.26 -13.03
N LEU A 270 -5.76 -28.30 -11.69
CA LEU A 270 -5.40 -27.14 -10.88
C LEU A 270 -3.95 -26.69 -11.12
N GLU A 271 -3.02 -27.61 -11.34
CA GLU A 271 -1.65 -27.27 -11.73
C GLU A 271 -1.60 -26.60 -13.11
N ALA A 272 -2.42 -27.06 -14.06
CA ALA A 272 -2.56 -26.44 -15.38
C ALA A 272 -3.18 -25.03 -15.28
N ASP A 273 -4.17 -24.84 -14.40
CA ASP A 273 -4.77 -23.53 -14.13
C ASP A 273 -3.73 -22.55 -13.56
N ILE A 274 -2.94 -22.98 -12.56
CA ILE A 274 -1.84 -22.19 -11.99
C ILE A 274 -0.82 -21.82 -13.06
N ALA A 275 -0.35 -22.78 -13.87
CA ALA A 275 0.62 -22.51 -14.93
C ALA A 275 0.09 -21.49 -15.95
N THR A 276 -1.21 -21.52 -16.23
CA THR A 276 -1.87 -20.59 -17.15
C THR A 276 -1.98 -19.18 -16.54
N GLU A 277 -2.38 -19.08 -15.27
CA GLU A 277 -2.46 -17.84 -14.50
C GLU A 277 -1.08 -17.16 -14.36
N GLU A 278 -0.07 -17.92 -13.97
CA GLU A 278 1.31 -17.46 -13.85
C GLU A 278 1.89 -16.98 -15.18
N ARG A 279 1.57 -17.69 -16.28
CA ARG A 279 1.98 -17.28 -17.63
C ARG A 279 1.33 -15.95 -18.01
N ASN A 280 0.03 -15.77 -17.72
CA ASN A 280 -0.67 -14.51 -17.98
C ASN A 280 0.00 -13.35 -17.24
N THR A 281 0.26 -13.50 -15.95
CA THR A 281 0.96 -12.50 -15.13
C THR A 281 2.39 -12.25 -15.61
N GLY A 282 3.14 -13.31 -15.94
CA GLY A 282 4.49 -13.23 -16.47
C GLY A 282 4.57 -12.47 -17.79
N THR A 283 3.56 -12.59 -18.68
CA THR A 283 3.56 -11.83 -19.95
C THR A 283 3.51 -10.32 -19.74
N ILE A 284 2.93 -9.85 -18.62
CA ILE A 284 2.87 -8.44 -18.26
C ILE A 284 4.20 -8.00 -17.62
N LEU A 285 4.67 -8.73 -16.60
CA LEU A 285 5.89 -8.41 -15.85
C LEU A 285 7.14 -8.40 -16.72
N PHE A 286 7.27 -9.38 -17.62
CA PHE A 286 8.44 -9.50 -18.49
C PHE A 286 8.24 -8.78 -19.83
N SER A 287 7.22 -7.93 -19.94
CA SER A 287 7.02 -7.12 -21.14
C SER A 287 8.06 -5.99 -21.23
N PRO A 288 8.55 -5.64 -22.44
CA PRO A 288 9.43 -4.50 -22.63
C PRO A 288 8.82 -3.18 -22.15
N LEU A 289 7.49 -3.05 -22.21
CA LEU A 289 6.78 -1.85 -21.77
C LEU A 289 6.88 -1.66 -20.25
N PHE A 290 6.72 -2.74 -19.47
CA PHE A 290 6.86 -2.70 -18.01
C PHE A 290 8.24 -2.18 -17.60
N TRP A 291 9.30 -2.78 -18.16
CA TRP A 291 10.68 -2.41 -17.80
C TRP A 291 11.06 -1.01 -18.29
N LYS A 292 10.56 -0.56 -19.45
CA LYS A 292 10.75 0.84 -19.89
C LYS A 292 10.14 1.84 -18.92
N ILE A 293 8.92 1.57 -18.43
CA ILE A 293 8.26 2.41 -17.42
C ILE A 293 9.02 2.34 -16.08
N TYR A 294 9.46 1.15 -15.67
CA TYR A 294 10.19 1.00 -14.42
C TYR A 294 11.54 1.76 -14.43
N VAL A 295 12.29 1.70 -15.53
CA VAL A 295 13.53 2.49 -15.69
C VAL A 295 13.23 3.98 -15.58
N LEU A 296 12.14 4.46 -16.17
CA LEU A 296 11.71 5.85 -16.00
C LEU A 296 11.41 6.19 -14.54
N PHE A 297 10.74 5.31 -13.78
CA PHE A 297 10.53 5.51 -12.34
C PHE A 297 11.85 5.60 -11.57
N VAL A 298 12.80 4.70 -11.83
CA VAL A 298 14.11 4.73 -11.18
C VAL A 298 14.82 6.07 -11.44
N LEU A 299 14.81 6.57 -12.68
CA LEU A 299 15.39 7.88 -13.02
C LEU A 299 14.68 9.03 -12.29
N LEU A 300 13.36 9.04 -12.25
CA LEU A 300 12.58 10.06 -11.55
C LEU A 300 12.85 10.04 -10.04
N LEU A 301 12.94 8.85 -9.43
CA LEU A 301 13.21 8.69 -8.00
C LEU A 301 14.64 9.06 -7.62
N LEU A 302 15.60 8.91 -8.54
CA LEU A 302 16.95 9.44 -8.34
C LEU A 302 16.93 10.98 -8.28
N ILE A 303 16.18 11.61 -9.19
CA ILE A 303 15.98 13.06 -9.19
C ILE A 303 15.29 13.51 -7.89
N THR A 304 14.23 12.80 -7.46
CA THR A 304 13.54 13.03 -6.19
C THR A 304 14.51 13.00 -5.01
N ALA A 305 15.34 11.95 -4.90
CA ALA A 305 16.29 11.81 -3.80
C ALA A 305 17.34 12.94 -3.79
N PHE A 306 17.79 13.37 -4.98
CA PHE A 306 18.67 14.53 -5.10
C PHE A 306 17.99 15.82 -4.64
N ILE A 307 16.75 16.07 -5.08
CA ILE A 307 15.96 17.23 -4.65
C ILE A 307 15.79 17.22 -3.14
N GLU A 308 15.39 16.09 -2.56
CA GLU A 308 15.16 15.95 -1.11
C GLU A 308 16.40 16.29 -0.29
N THR A 309 17.58 15.84 -0.73
CA THR A 309 18.80 15.97 0.06
C THR A 309 19.58 17.25 -0.20
N GLN A 310 19.52 17.80 -1.41
CA GLN A 310 20.35 18.93 -1.84
C GLN A 310 19.56 20.23 -2.04
N VAL A 311 18.28 20.14 -2.40
CA VAL A 311 17.47 21.31 -2.80
C VAL A 311 16.46 21.68 -1.71
N THR A 312 15.76 20.70 -1.15
CA THR A 312 14.73 20.89 -0.13
C THR A 312 15.20 21.71 1.07
N PRO A 313 16.40 21.51 1.66
CA PRO A 313 16.84 22.33 2.78
C PRO A 313 16.85 23.83 2.47
N SER A 314 17.31 24.21 1.27
CA SER A 314 17.33 25.62 0.83
C SER A 314 15.92 26.18 0.61
N ILE A 315 14.99 25.35 0.12
CA ILE A 315 13.58 25.75 -0.06
C ILE A 315 12.92 25.98 1.31
N ILE A 316 13.16 25.08 2.28
CA ILE A 316 12.66 25.23 3.65
C ILE A 316 13.14 26.56 4.22
N THR A 317 14.45 26.85 4.18
CA THR A 317 15.00 28.10 4.72
C THR A 317 14.35 29.33 4.09
N ARG A 318 14.18 29.34 2.76
CA ARG A 318 13.50 30.45 2.07
C ARG A 318 12.04 30.59 2.46
N ALA A 319 11.30 29.49 2.49
CA ALA A 319 9.88 29.51 2.82
C ALA A 319 9.64 29.99 4.26
N LEU A 320 10.46 29.52 5.21
CA LEU A 320 10.39 29.98 6.60
C LEU A 320 10.73 31.47 6.73
N SER A 321 11.78 31.95 6.05
CA SER A 321 12.15 33.39 6.09
C SER A 321 11.06 34.34 5.58
N ILE A 322 10.15 33.85 4.71
CA ILE A 322 9.01 34.62 4.21
C ILE A 322 7.88 34.66 5.23
N VAL A 323 7.68 33.57 5.98
CA VAL A 323 6.58 33.41 6.92
C VAL A 323 6.92 33.92 8.32
N GLU A 324 8.21 33.94 8.69
CA GLU A 324 8.71 34.45 9.96
C GLU A 324 8.19 35.86 10.30
N PRO A 325 8.29 36.89 9.44
CA PRO A 325 7.79 38.23 9.77
C PRO A 325 6.28 38.26 10.03
N PHE A 326 5.51 37.47 9.28
CA PHE A 326 4.07 37.36 9.44
C PHE A 326 3.71 36.69 10.78
N VAL A 327 4.39 35.58 11.11
CA VAL A 327 4.19 34.88 12.39
C VAL A 327 4.62 35.76 13.56
N SER A 328 5.76 36.46 13.47
CA SER A 328 6.20 37.42 14.49
C SER A 328 5.19 38.55 14.69
N SER A 329 4.54 39.03 13.62
CA SER A 329 3.48 40.05 13.75
C SER A 329 2.25 39.53 14.49
N LEU A 330 1.87 38.25 14.29
CA LEU A 330 0.76 37.61 14.98
C LEU A 330 1.04 37.34 16.46
N LEU A 331 2.30 37.12 16.83
CA LEU A 331 2.72 36.84 18.22
C LEU A 331 2.85 38.12 19.07
N ASN A 332 2.95 39.30 18.45
CA ASN A 332 3.13 40.58 19.12
C ASN A 332 1.79 41.32 19.42
N PHE A 333 0.65 40.64 19.24
CA PHE A 333 -0.70 41.09 19.60
C PHE A 333 -1.31 40.18 20.66
#